data_AF-A0A5J6XNL5-F1
#
_entry.id   AF-A0A5J6XNL5-F1
#
_cell.length_a   1.000
_cell.length_b   1.000
_cell.length_c   1.000
_cell.angle_alpha   90.00
_cell.angle_beta   90.00
_cell.angle_gamma   90.00
#
_symmetry.space_group_name_H-M   'P 1'
#
loop_
_entity.id
_entity.type
_entity.pdbx_description
1 polymer ?
#
loop_
_entity_poly.entity_id
_entity_poly.type
_entity_poly.pdbx_seq_one_letter_code
_entity_poly.pdbx_strand_id
1 'polypeptide(L)'
;MEAYINDLDEHTDEATKIMLNNVVKRKRKFDHYKSRHFLFIYITLGLTAILVVYVYKNIIPLYSYSFMSMYNYFFDNEFIILCMLMLAFMYGGMLYYKKKMDKAEKEFHALRCEIIDRSKDLWKNDVAWKNRHILFNKFKDLYDINLFHENK
;
A
#
# COMPACT_ATOMS: atom_id res chain seq x y z
N MET A 1 19.31 7.52 -9.76
CA MET A 1 18.91 8.56 -8.78
C MET A 1 17.79 9.35 -9.44
N GLU A 2 16.74 9.78 -8.73
CA GLU A 2 15.69 10.57 -9.38
C GLU A 2 16.25 11.92 -9.82
N ALA A 3 16.01 12.31 -11.08
CA ALA A 3 16.63 13.47 -11.71
C ALA A 3 16.42 14.78 -10.93
N TYR A 4 15.30 14.88 -10.21
CA TYR A 4 14.97 16.04 -9.38
C TYR A 4 15.83 16.17 -8.11
N ILE A 5 16.35 15.05 -7.57
CA ILE A 5 17.20 15.10 -6.36
C ILE A 5 18.61 15.63 -6.69
N ASN A 6 19.04 15.49 -7.94
CA ASN A 6 20.27 16.11 -8.41
C ASN A 6 20.13 17.62 -8.58
N ASP A 7 18.92 18.09 -8.89
CA ASP A 7 18.55 19.51 -9.04
C ASP A 7 18.26 20.20 -7.69
N LEU A 8 18.31 19.46 -6.57
CA LEU A 8 18.42 20.08 -5.26
C LEU A 8 19.76 20.82 -5.19
N ASP A 9 19.64 22.14 -5.27
CA ASP A 9 20.51 23.21 -4.79
C ASP A 9 21.95 22.78 -4.43
N GLU A 10 22.93 23.47 -5.02
CA GLU A 10 24.38 23.35 -4.77
C GLU A 10 24.75 23.43 -3.27
N HIS A 11 23.78 23.83 -2.43
CA HIS A 11 23.84 24.01 -0.99
C HIS A 11 23.37 22.81 -0.14
N THR A 12 23.01 21.67 -0.75
CA THR A 12 22.54 20.48 -0.01
C THR A 12 23.60 19.37 0.00
N ASP A 13 24.02 18.94 1.18
CA ASP A 13 25.03 17.88 1.35
C ASP A 13 24.60 16.56 0.69
N GLU A 14 25.59 15.79 0.21
CA GLU A 14 25.36 14.54 -0.52
C GLU A 14 24.67 13.49 0.38
N ALA A 15 24.98 13.49 1.69
CA ALA A 15 24.30 12.65 2.67
C ALA A 15 22.79 12.97 2.76
N THR A 16 22.41 14.25 2.73
CA THR A 16 21.01 14.69 2.76
C THR A 16 20.27 14.27 1.49
N LYS A 17 20.90 14.37 0.32
CA LYS A 17 20.34 13.90 -0.96
C LYS A 17 20.08 12.39 -0.93
N ILE A 18 20.99 11.61 -0.39
CA ILE A 18 20.83 10.16 -0.23
C ILE A 18 19.65 9.84 0.71
N MET A 19 19.55 10.54 1.84
CA MET A 19 18.47 10.32 2.83
C MET A 19 17.09 10.64 2.25
N LEU A 20 16.97 11.76 1.53
CA LEU A 20 15.75 12.15 0.82
C LEU A 20 15.34 11.14 -0.26
N ASN A 21 16.30 10.67 -1.08
CA ASN A 21 16.05 9.64 -2.08
C ASN A 21 15.58 8.33 -1.45
N ASN A 22 16.14 7.95 -0.29
CA ASN A 22 15.69 6.78 0.45
C ASN A 22 14.25 6.92 0.95
N VAL A 23 13.83 8.11 1.40
CA VAL A 23 12.44 8.36 1.79
C VAL A 23 11.48 8.21 0.60
N VAL A 24 11.81 8.77 -0.58
CA VAL A 24 10.99 8.60 -1.79
C VAL A 24 10.88 7.13 -2.20
N LYS A 25 12.00 6.40 -2.20
CA LYS A 25 12.00 4.96 -2.50
C LYS A 25 11.12 4.17 -1.54
N ARG A 26 11.18 4.47 -0.24
CA ARG A 26 10.36 3.81 0.78
C ARG A 26 8.88 4.16 0.63
N LYS A 27 8.55 5.42 0.31
CA LYS A 27 7.18 5.86 -0.01
C LYS A 27 6.61 5.09 -1.20
N ARG A 28 7.34 5.01 -2.32
CA ARG A 28 6.92 4.23 -3.49
C ARG A 28 6.74 2.76 -3.20
N LYS A 29 7.63 2.16 -2.40
CA LYS A 29 7.51 0.76 -1.96
C LYS A 29 6.23 0.55 -1.13
N PHE A 30 5.93 1.46 -0.21
CA PHE A 30 4.68 1.45 0.56
C PHE A 30 3.46 1.59 -0.35
N ASP A 31 3.43 2.59 -1.24
CA ASP A 31 2.30 2.82 -2.14
C ASP A 31 2.09 1.65 -3.11
N HIS A 32 3.18 1.00 -3.56
CA HIS A 32 3.11 -0.22 -4.35
C HIS A 32 2.43 -1.36 -3.58
N TYR A 33 2.83 -1.64 -2.34
CA TYR A 33 2.16 -2.67 -1.53
C TYR A 33 0.73 -2.30 -1.17
N LYS A 34 0.45 -1.02 -0.92
CA LYS A 34 -0.89 -0.50 -0.68
C LYS A 34 -1.80 -0.76 -1.88
N SER A 35 -1.38 -0.37 -3.09
CA SER A 35 -2.15 -0.60 -4.32
C SER A 35 -2.40 -2.10 -4.58
N ARG A 36 -1.40 -2.96 -4.37
CA ARG A 36 -1.55 -4.41 -4.51
C ARG A 36 -2.51 -4.98 -3.48
N HIS A 37 -2.41 -4.56 -2.21
CA HIS A 37 -3.34 -4.99 -1.18
C HIS A 37 -4.79 -4.62 -1.52
N PHE A 38 -5.04 -3.38 -1.97
CA PHE A 38 -6.37 -2.96 -2.42
C PHE A 38 -6.86 -3.74 -3.64
N LEU A 39 -6.00 -4.02 -4.62
CA LEU A 39 -6.35 -4.86 -5.76
C LEU A 39 -6.82 -6.25 -5.31
N PHE A 40 -6.11 -6.90 -4.37
CA PHE A 40 -6.53 -8.19 -3.81
C PHE A 40 -7.85 -8.09 -3.03
N ILE A 41 -8.12 -6.98 -2.34
CA ILE A 41 -9.42 -6.72 -1.70
C ILE A 41 -10.53 -6.66 -2.74
N TYR A 42 -10.36 -5.85 -3.80
CA TYR A 42 -11.39 -5.70 -4.83
C TYR A 42 -11.64 -7.00 -5.60
N ILE A 43 -10.59 -7.75 -5.93
CA ILE A 43 -10.75 -9.07 -6.59
C ILE A 43 -11.48 -10.04 -5.67
N THR A 44 -11.09 -10.14 -4.40
CA THR A 44 -11.77 -11.03 -3.43
C THR A 44 -13.24 -10.65 -3.28
N LEU A 45 -13.55 -9.36 -3.17
CA LEU A 45 -14.92 -8.86 -3.03
C LEU A 45 -15.75 -9.16 -4.30
N GLY A 46 -15.19 -8.92 -5.48
CA GLY A 46 -15.82 -9.23 -6.75
C GLY A 46 -16.10 -10.73 -6.93
N LEU A 47 -15.11 -11.58 -6.65
CA LEU A 47 -15.25 -13.03 -6.74
C LEU A 47 -16.30 -13.56 -5.75
N THR A 48 -16.32 -13.02 -4.53
CA THR A 48 -17.33 -13.36 -3.52
C THR A 48 -18.72 -12.95 -3.99
N ALA A 49 -18.89 -11.76 -4.56
CA ALA A 49 -20.18 -11.31 -5.08
C ALA A 49 -20.68 -12.21 -6.23
N ILE A 50 -19.79 -12.60 -7.16
CA ILE A 50 -20.12 -13.54 -8.24
C ILE A 50 -20.58 -14.88 -7.68
N LEU A 51 -19.86 -15.43 -6.70
CA LEU A 51 -20.22 -16.71 -6.07
C LEU A 51 -21.58 -16.63 -5.37
N VAL A 52 -21.85 -15.54 -4.63
CA VAL A 52 -23.15 -15.32 -3.98
C VAL A 52 -24.29 -15.25 -5.01
N VAL A 53 -24.10 -14.50 -6.11
CA VAL A 53 -25.10 -14.42 -7.18
C VAL A 53 -25.32 -15.78 -7.85
N TYR A 54 -24.24 -16.54 -8.08
CA TYR A 54 -24.31 -17.89 -8.65
C TYR A 54 -25.13 -18.83 -7.76
N VAL A 55 -24.82 -18.86 -6.46
CA VAL A 55 -25.55 -19.67 -5.46
C VAL A 55 -27.01 -19.26 -5.40
N TYR A 56 -27.30 -17.96 -5.37
CA TYR A 56 -28.67 -17.44 -5.30
C TYR A 56 -29.51 -17.83 -6.52
N LYS A 57 -28.94 -17.74 -7.73
CA LYS A 57 -29.67 -18.06 -8.96
C LYS A 57 -29.79 -19.55 -9.26
N ASN A 58 -28.78 -20.34 -8.96
CA ASN A 58 -28.71 -21.73 -9.42
C ASN A 58 -28.98 -22.74 -8.31
N ILE A 59 -28.75 -22.41 -7.05
CA ILE A 59 -28.82 -23.41 -5.97
C ILE A 59 -30.07 -23.20 -5.12
N ILE A 60 -30.34 -21.98 -4.69
CA ILE A 60 -31.49 -21.68 -3.84
C ILE A 60 -32.82 -22.12 -4.50
N PRO A 61 -33.17 -21.76 -5.74
CA PRO A 61 -34.46 -22.13 -6.31
C PRO A 61 -34.61 -23.63 -6.59
N LEU A 62 -33.50 -24.35 -6.80
CA LEU A 62 -33.51 -25.79 -7.15
C LEU A 62 -33.46 -26.71 -5.93
N TYR A 63 -32.87 -26.25 -4.82
CA TYR A 63 -32.60 -27.08 -3.64
C TYR A 63 -33.13 -26.48 -2.33
N SER A 64 -33.99 -25.45 -2.37
CA SER A 64 -34.55 -24.80 -1.17
C SER A 64 -35.31 -25.72 -0.22
N TYR A 65 -35.74 -26.89 -0.68
CA TYR A 65 -36.51 -27.86 0.10
C TYR A 65 -35.67 -28.60 1.15
N SER A 66 -34.35 -28.69 0.99
CA SER A 66 -33.46 -29.40 1.92
C SER A 66 -32.06 -28.80 1.96
N PHE A 67 -31.65 -28.35 3.15
CA PHE A 67 -30.30 -27.86 3.39
C PHE A 67 -29.22 -28.91 3.08
N MET A 68 -29.49 -30.20 3.34
CA MET A 68 -28.55 -31.28 3.05
C MET A 68 -28.29 -31.43 1.54
N SER A 69 -29.34 -31.30 0.72
CA SER A 69 -29.21 -31.35 -0.74
C SER A 69 -28.43 -30.16 -1.29
N MET A 70 -28.63 -28.97 -0.70
CA MET A 70 -27.87 -27.77 -1.01
C MET A 70 -26.38 -27.92 -0.65
N TYR A 71 -26.09 -28.48 0.52
CA TYR A 71 -24.73 -28.76 0.98
C TYR A 71 -24.01 -29.74 0.04
N ASN A 72 -24.62 -30.88 -0.29
CA ASN A 72 -24.01 -31.86 -1.18
C ASN A 72 -23.70 -31.26 -2.55
N TYR A 73 -24.64 -30.53 -3.16
CA TYR A 73 -24.41 -29.86 -4.44
C TYR A 73 -23.27 -28.84 -4.37
N PHE A 74 -23.11 -28.12 -3.25
CA PHE A 74 -22.04 -27.16 -3.08
C PHE A 74 -20.64 -27.81 -3.12
N PHE A 75 -20.51 -29.02 -2.56
CA PHE A 75 -19.26 -29.78 -2.52
C PHE A 75 -19.05 -30.72 -3.71
N ASP A 76 -20.10 -31.08 -4.43
CA ASP A 76 -20.01 -31.90 -5.66
C ASP A 76 -19.74 -31.05 -6.90
N ASN A 77 -19.99 -29.73 -6.82
CA ASN A 77 -19.81 -28.83 -7.95
C ASN A 77 -18.36 -28.32 -8.07
N GLU A 78 -17.67 -28.81 -9.09
CA GLU A 78 -16.26 -28.47 -9.38
C GLU A 78 -16.03 -26.96 -9.52
N PHE A 79 -16.98 -26.20 -10.09
CA PHE A 79 -16.87 -24.76 -10.25
C PHE A 79 -16.85 -24.02 -8.91
N ILE A 80 -17.73 -24.41 -7.98
CA ILE A 80 -17.79 -23.83 -6.64
C ILE A 80 -16.50 -24.14 -5.88
N ILE A 81 -16.02 -25.38 -5.93
CA ILE A 81 -14.76 -25.79 -5.29
C ILE A 81 -13.59 -24.95 -5.83
N LEU A 82 -13.50 -24.78 -7.15
CA LEU A 82 -12.47 -23.97 -7.78
C LEU A 82 -12.55 -22.50 -7.34
N CYS A 83 -13.76 -21.92 -7.28
CA CYS A 83 -13.97 -20.57 -6.75
C CYS A 83 -13.53 -20.45 -5.28
N MET A 84 -13.82 -21.44 -4.44
CA MET A 84 -13.41 -21.47 -3.03
C MET A 84 -11.89 -21.55 -2.87
N LEU A 85 -11.22 -22.40 -3.66
CA LEU A 85 -9.75 -22.46 -3.68
C LEU A 85 -9.13 -21.13 -4.12
N MET A 86 -9.72 -20.50 -5.14
CA MET A 86 -9.29 -19.19 -5.62
C MET A 86 -9.50 -18.10 -4.55
N LEU A 87 -10.63 -18.12 -3.85
CA LEU A 87 -10.90 -17.22 -2.72
C LEU A 87 -9.88 -17.40 -1.58
N ALA A 88 -9.58 -18.64 -1.21
CA ALA A 88 -8.58 -18.94 -0.19
C ALA A 88 -7.19 -18.41 -0.59
N PHE A 89 -6.80 -18.59 -1.86
CA PHE A 89 -5.56 -18.05 -2.40
C PHE A 89 -5.54 -16.51 -2.37
N MET A 90 -6.60 -15.86 -2.84
CA MET A 90 -6.70 -14.39 -2.85
C MET A 90 -6.69 -13.82 -1.44
N TYR A 91 -7.36 -14.47 -0.49
CA TYR A 91 -7.34 -14.08 0.92
C TYR A 91 -5.94 -14.24 1.53
N GLY A 92 -5.24 -15.34 1.24
CA GLY A 92 -3.84 -15.52 1.62
C GLY A 92 -2.93 -14.43 1.05
N GLY A 93 -3.08 -14.10 -0.23
CA GLY A 93 -2.39 -13.00 -0.89
C GLY A 93 -2.67 -11.65 -0.22
N MET A 94 -3.93 -11.37 0.11
CA MET A 94 -4.34 -10.16 0.82
C MET A 94 -3.61 -10.00 2.16
N LEU A 95 -3.57 -11.06 2.99
CA LEU A 95 -2.87 -11.06 4.27
C LEU A 95 -1.35 -10.87 4.11
N TYR A 96 -0.77 -11.49 3.09
CA TYR A 96 0.65 -11.34 2.77
C TYR A 96 1.01 -9.89 2.40
N TYR A 97 0.25 -9.28 1.49
CA TYR A 97 0.48 -7.88 1.08
C TYR A 97 0.18 -6.90 2.20
N LYS A 98 -0.80 -7.18 3.07
CA LYS A 98 -1.06 -6.39 4.28
C LYS A 98 0.17 -6.33 5.18
N LYS A 99 0.76 -7.49 5.51
CA LYS A 99 1.99 -7.54 6.33
C LYS A 99 3.15 -6.77 5.71
N LYS A 100 3.33 -6.87 4.39
CA LYS A 100 4.37 -6.12 3.66
C LYS A 100 4.12 -4.62 3.63
N MET A 101 2.86 -4.22 3.47
CA MET A 101 2.43 -2.83 3.51
C MET A 101 2.69 -2.23 4.90
N ASP A 102 2.26 -2.88 5.98
CA ASP A 102 2.46 -2.40 7.35
C ASP A 102 3.95 -2.25 7.69
N LYS A 103 4.79 -3.19 7.24
CA LYS A 103 6.25 -3.10 7.39
C LYS A 103 6.82 -1.91 6.63
N ALA A 104 6.42 -1.72 5.37
CA ALA A 104 6.89 -0.61 4.55
C ALA A 104 6.41 0.75 5.09
N GLU A 105 5.19 0.82 5.64
CA GLU A 105 4.65 2.01 6.31
C GLU A 105 5.51 2.41 7.51
N LYS A 106 5.84 1.43 8.38
CA LYS A 106 6.72 1.66 9.53
C LYS A 106 8.11 2.12 9.12
N GLU A 107 8.73 1.46 8.14
CA GLU A 107 10.05 1.82 7.61
C GLU A 107 10.06 3.23 6.98
N PHE A 108 8.97 3.61 6.30
CA PHE A 108 8.79 4.93 5.72
C PHE A 108 8.62 6.00 6.79
N HIS A 109 7.71 5.79 7.74
CA HIS A 109 7.46 6.74 8.83
C HIS A 109 8.69 6.95 9.71
N ALA A 110 9.39 5.88 10.09
CA ALA A 110 10.60 6.00 10.89
C ALA A 110 11.66 6.87 10.19
N LEU A 111 11.87 6.68 8.88
CA LEU A 111 12.82 7.49 8.13
C LEU A 111 12.34 8.94 7.95
N ARG A 112 11.03 9.14 7.81
CA ARG A 112 10.43 10.49 7.76
C ARG A 112 10.68 11.25 9.06
N CYS A 113 10.44 10.62 10.21
CA CYS A 113 10.72 11.19 11.53
C CYS A 113 12.21 11.51 11.70
N GLU A 114 13.08 10.57 11.30
CA GLU A 114 14.53 10.78 11.37
C GLU A 114 15.00 12.01 10.57
N ILE A 115 14.43 12.26 9.38
CA ILE A 115 14.74 13.47 8.59
C ILE A 115 14.25 14.73 9.30
N ILE A 116 13.08 14.69 9.93
CA ILE A 116 12.49 15.84 10.63
C ILE A 116 13.34 16.19 11.85
N ASP A 117 13.72 15.19 12.65
CA ASP A 117 14.54 15.36 13.85
C ASP A 117 15.94 15.89 13.50
N ARG A 118 16.57 15.27 12.49
CA ARG A 118 17.89 15.69 12.00
C ARG A 118 17.85 16.90 11.08
N SER A 119 16.69 17.54 10.89
CA SER A 119 16.59 18.68 9.97
C SER A 119 17.56 19.80 10.34
N LYS A 120 17.77 20.07 11.64
CA LYS A 120 18.76 21.08 12.09
C LYS A 120 20.18 20.73 11.68
N ASP A 121 20.52 19.44 11.64
CA ASP A 121 21.85 18.95 11.28
C ASP A 121 22.05 18.82 9.76
N LEU A 122 20.97 18.53 9.02
CA LEU A 122 20.98 18.37 7.56
C LEU A 122 21.08 19.71 6.82
N TRP A 123 20.57 20.80 7.42
CA TRP A 123 20.58 22.14 6.84
C TRP A 123 21.37 23.11 7.74
N LYS A 124 22.70 22.91 7.82
CA LYS A 124 23.62 23.71 8.64
C LYS A 124 23.79 25.16 8.17
N ASN A 125 23.66 25.40 6.87
CA ASN A 125 23.80 26.73 6.29
C ASN A 125 22.49 27.52 6.48
N ASP A 126 22.60 28.76 6.97
CA ASP A 126 21.43 29.64 7.21
C ASP A 126 20.57 29.84 5.95
N VAL A 127 21.21 29.91 4.78
CA VAL A 127 20.53 30.01 3.48
C VAL A 127 19.75 28.73 3.18
N ALA A 128 20.36 27.56 3.40
CA ALA A 128 19.74 26.26 3.16
C ALA A 128 18.59 25.99 4.16
N TRP A 129 18.75 26.43 5.42
CA TRP A 129 17.71 26.38 6.43
C TRP A 129 16.51 27.26 6.07
N LYS A 130 16.76 28.49 5.59
CA LYS A 130 15.69 29.37 5.09
C LYS A 130 14.99 28.75 3.88
N ASN A 131 15.71 28.12 2.96
CA ASN A 131 15.13 27.56 1.74
C ASN A 131 14.47 26.18 1.90
N ARG A 132 14.61 25.49 3.04
CA ARG A 132 14.07 24.13 3.25
C ARG A 132 12.57 24.01 3.02
N HIS A 133 11.80 25.07 3.28
CA HIS A 133 10.34 25.05 3.09
C HIS A 133 9.95 24.89 1.62
N ILE A 134 10.75 25.41 0.69
CA ILE A 134 10.57 25.21 -0.76
C ILE A 134 10.72 23.72 -1.08
N LEU A 135 11.74 23.09 -0.52
CA LEU A 135 11.97 21.66 -0.70
C LEU A 135 10.83 20.82 -0.11
N PHE A 136 10.41 21.13 1.11
CA PHE A 136 9.35 20.38 1.79
C PHE A 136 8.01 20.52 1.06
N ASN A 137 7.69 21.71 0.55
CA ASN A 137 6.52 21.90 -0.31
C ASN A 137 6.60 21.05 -1.58
N LYS A 138 7.75 21.05 -2.28
CA LYS A 138 7.92 20.21 -3.47
C LYS A 138 7.80 18.72 -3.17
N PHE A 139 8.31 18.25 -2.03
CA PHE A 139 8.15 16.85 -1.59
C PHE A 139 6.70 16.49 -1.28
N LYS A 140 5.95 17.42 -0.70
CA LYS A 140 4.52 17.28 -0.47
C LYS A 140 3.75 17.22 -1.80
N ASP A 141 4.05 18.12 -2.73
CA ASP A 141 3.33 18.22 -4.00
C ASP A 141 3.64 17.05 -4.95
N LEU A 142 4.90 16.62 -5.05
CA LEU A 142 5.33 15.59 -6.01
C LEU A 142 5.15 14.16 -5.50
N TYR A 143 5.34 13.93 -4.19
CA TYR A 143 5.38 12.58 -3.62
C TYR A 143 4.37 12.35 -2.50
N ASP A 144 3.56 13.35 -2.14
CA ASP A 144 2.65 13.31 -1.00
C ASP A 144 3.39 12.95 0.30
N ILE A 145 4.56 13.55 0.50
CA ILE A 145 5.41 13.36 1.68
C ILE A 145 5.47 14.66 2.47
N ASN A 146 4.83 14.68 3.63
CA ASN A 146 4.89 15.81 4.55
C ASN A 146 6.13 15.73 5.45
N LEU A 147 7.05 16.69 5.30
CA LEU A 147 8.27 16.84 6.12
C LEU A 147 8.19 18.00 7.12
N PHE A 148 7.04 18.68 7.26
CA PHE A 148 6.89 19.82 8.17
C PHE A 148 6.66 19.39 9.62
N HIS A 149 5.96 18.27 9.83
CA HIS A 149 5.53 17.81 11.14
C HIS A 149 5.73 16.30 11.29
N GLU A 150 6.12 15.90 12.49
CA GLU A 150 6.30 14.50 12.85
C GLU A 150 4.95 13.76 12.93
N ASN A 151 3.87 14.47 13.28
CA ASN A 151 2.56 13.88 13.48
C ASN A 151 1.95 13.27 12.20
N LYS A 152 1.17 12.22 12.44
CA LYS A 152 0.52 11.36 11.45
C LYS A 152 -0.67 12.05 10.80
#